data_AF-A0A4R4LV85-F1
#
_entry.id   AF-A0A4R4LV85-F1
#
_cell.length_a   1.000
_cell.length_b   1.000
_cell.length_c   1.000
_cell.angle_alpha   90.00
_cell.angle_beta   90.00
_cell.angle_gamma   90.00
#
_symmetry.space_group_name_H-M   'P 1'
#
loop_
_entity.id
_entity.type
_entity.pdbx_description
1 polymer ?
#
loop_
_entity_poly.entity_id
_entity_poly.type
_entity_poly.pdbx_seq_one_letter_code
_entity_poly.pdbx_strand_id
1 'polypeptide(L)'
;MRVPLPPAGAVTTLAEARAAIDDLDAALAALLEHRAALAAAVQRLKPVGGFAGRDPGRERRIVEAMAVHAPSLGPERLARVMNAVIEAGLDAAEHRRPS
;
A
#
# COMPACT_ATOMS: atom_id res chain seq x y z
N MET A 1 -12.79 2.77 -8.46
CA MET A 1 -13.19 1.63 -7.59
C MET A 1 -13.89 2.19 -6.37
N ARG A 2 -15.10 1.72 -6.06
CA ARG A 2 -15.77 2.03 -4.79
C ARG A 2 -15.71 0.76 -3.95
N VAL A 3 -15.04 0.83 -2.81
CA VAL A 3 -15.00 -0.27 -1.83
C VAL A 3 -16.04 0.06 -0.78
N PRO A 4 -17.09 -0.75 -0.61
CA PRO A 4 -18.00 -0.55 0.50
C PRO A 4 -17.22 -0.77 1.80
N LEU A 5 -17.16 0.27 2.64
CA LEU A 5 -16.58 0.19 3.97
C LEU A 5 -17.73 0.07 4.98
N PRO A 6 -18.17 -1.15 5.34
CA PRO A 6 -19.19 -1.29 6.37
C PRO A 6 -18.65 -0.68 7.68
N PRO A 7 -19.46 0.10 8.42
CA PRO A 7 -19.05 0.56 9.73
C PRO A 7 -18.84 -0.66 10.63
N ALA A 8 -17.75 -0.69 11.39
CA ALA A 8 -17.36 -1.86 12.19
C ALA A 8 -18.45 -2.34 13.17
N GLY A 9 -19.35 -1.44 13.61
CA GLY A 9 -20.48 -1.79 14.47
C GLY A 9 -21.71 -2.36 13.74
N ALA A 10 -21.72 -2.43 12.41
CA ALA A 10 -22.84 -2.99 11.64
C ALA A 10 -22.69 -4.49 11.32
N VAL A 11 -21.50 -5.07 11.50
CA VAL A 11 -21.32 -6.53 11.43
C VAL A 11 -21.70 -7.14 12.76
N THR A 12 -22.58 -8.14 12.74
CA THR A 12 -23.17 -8.75 13.95
C THR A 12 -22.70 -10.19 14.17
N THR A 13 -22.12 -10.81 13.14
CA THR A 13 -21.56 -12.15 13.22
C THR A 13 -20.09 -12.18 12.74
N LEU A 14 -19.37 -13.21 13.19
CA LEU A 14 -17.99 -13.46 12.71
C LEU A 14 -17.94 -13.72 11.20
N ALA A 15 -18.96 -14.38 10.64
CA ALA A 15 -19.02 -14.66 9.21
C ALA A 15 -19.17 -13.37 8.39
N GLU A 16 -20.05 -12.46 8.82
CA GLU A 16 -20.21 -11.13 8.20
C GLU A 16 -18.91 -10.31 8.28
N ALA A 17 -18.26 -10.30 9.44
CA ALA A 17 -17.00 -9.58 9.63
C ALA A 17 -15.88 -10.11 8.69
N ARG A 18 -15.78 -11.43 8.52
CA ARG A 18 -14.79 -12.04 7.62
C ARG A 18 -15.08 -11.73 6.15
N ALA A 19 -16.33 -11.86 5.72
CA ALA A 19 -16.72 -11.50 4.36
C ALA A 19 -16.40 -10.03 4.04
N ALA A 20 -16.65 -9.12 4.98
CA ALA A 20 -16.29 -7.71 4.83
C ALA A 20 -14.77 -7.47 4.74
N ILE A 21 -13.95 -8.26 5.46
CA ILE A 21 -12.49 -8.22 5.36
C ILE A 21 -12.03 -8.76 4.01
N ASP A 22 -12.61 -9.85 3.52
CA ASP A 22 -12.24 -10.44 2.22
C ASP A 22 -12.49 -9.45 1.07
N ASP A 23 -13.62 -8.72 1.11
CA ASP A 23 -13.93 -7.66 0.13
C ASP A 23 -12.93 -6.49 0.21
N LEU A 24 -12.51 -6.11 1.42
CA LEU A 24 -11.49 -5.11 1.65
C LEU A 24 -10.12 -5.54 1.11
N ASP A 25 -9.75 -6.79 1.33
CA ASP A 25 -8.48 -7.36 0.90
C ASP A 25 -8.42 -7.50 -0.63
N ALA A 26 -9.52 -7.87 -1.27
CA ALA A 26 -9.62 -7.87 -2.74
C ALA A 26 -9.40 -6.47 -3.32
N ALA A 27 -9.98 -5.45 -2.71
CA ALA A 27 -9.75 -4.07 -3.10
C ALA A 27 -8.32 -3.60 -2.82
N LEU A 28 -7.76 -3.98 -1.67
CA LEU A 28 -6.38 -3.67 -1.30
C LEU A 28 -5.41 -4.28 -2.32
N ALA A 29 -5.62 -5.53 -2.73
CA ALA A 29 -4.81 -6.20 -3.75
C ALA A 29 -4.80 -5.44 -5.07
N ALA A 30 -5.96 -4.99 -5.55
CA ALA A 30 -6.06 -4.18 -6.76
C ALA A 30 -5.31 -2.84 -6.65
N LEU A 31 -5.41 -2.17 -5.50
CA LEU A 31 -4.67 -0.93 -5.22
C LEU A 31 -3.16 -1.16 -5.15
N LEU A 32 -2.72 -2.26 -4.55
CA LEU A 32 -1.31 -2.62 -4.45
C LEU A 32 -0.71 -2.91 -5.82
N GLU A 33 -1.40 -3.65 -6.69
CA GLU A 33 -0.94 -3.90 -8.07
C GLU A 33 -0.80 -2.58 -8.85
N HIS A 34 -1.81 -1.72 -8.77
CA HIS A 34 -1.76 -0.42 -9.44
C HIS A 34 -0.64 0.47 -8.89
N ARG A 35 -0.45 0.49 -7.57
CA ARG A 35 0.64 1.23 -6.93
C ARG A 35 2.00 0.69 -7.36
N ALA A 36 2.18 -0.62 -7.45
CA ALA A 36 3.43 -1.23 -7.91
C ALA A 36 3.72 -0.88 -9.38
N ALA A 37 2.70 -0.88 -10.25
CA ALA A 37 2.84 -0.46 -11.64
C ALA A 37 3.27 1.02 -11.76
N LEU A 38 2.68 1.91 -10.96
CA LEU A 38 3.09 3.32 -10.89
C LEU A 38 4.49 3.49 -10.31
N ALA A 39 4.85 2.73 -9.28
CA ALA A 39 6.20 2.72 -8.73
C ALA A 39 7.21 2.31 -9.81
N ALA A 40 6.93 1.26 -10.59
CA ALA A 40 7.79 0.84 -11.71
C ALA A 40 7.94 1.95 -12.78
N ALA A 41 6.87 2.69 -13.08
CA ALA A 41 6.94 3.84 -13.97
C ALA A 41 7.83 4.95 -13.41
N VAL A 42 7.69 5.30 -12.13
CA VAL A 42 8.55 6.27 -11.45
C VAL A 42 10.01 5.81 -11.45
N GLN A 43 10.28 4.52 -11.23
CA GLN A 43 11.63 3.97 -11.23
C GLN A 43 12.35 4.10 -12.59
N ARG A 44 11.61 4.11 -13.71
CA ARG A 44 12.18 4.38 -15.04
C ARG A 44 12.54 5.86 -15.27
N LEU A 45 11.95 6.76 -14.49
CA LEU A 45 12.20 8.21 -14.58
C LEU A 45 13.33 8.67 -13.66
N LYS A 46 13.72 7.85 -12.67
CA LYS A 46 14.77 8.20 -11.72
C LYS A 46 16.16 8.02 -12.34
N PRO A 47 17.11 8.93 -12.06
CA PRO A 47 18.51 8.75 -12.44
C PRO A 47 19.17 7.58 -11.68
N VAL A 48 18.73 7.33 -10.44
CA VAL A 48 19.10 6.15 -9.64
C VAL A 48 17.81 5.41 -9.27
N GLY A 49 17.63 4.22 -9.84
CA GLY A 49 16.45 3.38 -9.61
C GLY A 49 16.66 2.30 -8.54
N GLY A 50 15.65 1.43 -8.38
CA GLY A 50 15.66 0.31 -7.44
C GLY A 50 15.76 0.76 -5.98
N PHE A 51 16.31 -0.12 -5.15
CA PHE A 51 16.54 0.14 -3.72
C PHE A 51 17.50 1.31 -3.46
N ALA A 52 18.49 1.52 -4.33
CA ALA A 52 19.43 2.64 -4.22
C ALA A 52 18.76 4.02 -4.40
N GLY A 53 17.61 4.07 -5.07
CA GLY A 53 16.82 5.28 -5.29
C GLY A 53 15.77 5.57 -4.22
N ARG A 54 15.84 4.91 -3.05
CA ARG A 54 14.91 5.18 -1.93
C ARG A 54 15.13 6.56 -1.33
N ASP A 55 14.04 7.19 -0.92
CA ASP A 55 14.04 8.52 -0.32
C ASP A 55 13.30 8.44 1.04
N PRO A 56 14.04 8.25 2.15
CA PRO A 56 13.45 8.14 3.48
C PRO A 56 12.62 9.38 3.86
N GLY A 57 12.96 10.55 3.35
CA GLY A 57 12.20 11.78 3.59
C GLY A 57 10.83 11.74 2.91
N ARG A 58 10.78 11.31 1.65
CA ARG A 58 9.51 11.11 0.94
C ARG A 58 8.67 9.99 1.57
N GLU A 59 9.31 8.90 1.98
CA GLU A 59 8.63 7.76 2.62
C GLU A 59 7.96 8.16 3.95
N ARG A 60 8.64 8.96 4.79
CA ARG A 60 8.04 9.54 6.01
C ARG A 60 6.82 10.41 5.71
N ARG A 61 6.90 11.29 4.70
CA ARG A 61 5.76 12.15 4.31
C ARG A 61 4.54 11.34 3.85
N ILE A 62 4.76 10.21 3.18
CA ILE A 62 3.67 9.28 2.81
C ILE A 62 2.99 8.74 4.06
N VAL A 63 3.77 8.28 5.04
CA VAL A 63 3.25 7.73 6.30
C VAL A 63 2.48 8.79 7.10
N GLU A 64 3.03 10.00 7.22
CA GLU A 64 2.37 11.13 7.90
C GLU A 64 1.02 11.46 7.24
N ALA A 65 0.97 11.52 5.91
CA ALA A 65 -0.27 11.75 5.18
C ALA A 65 -1.30 10.63 5.40
N MET A 66 -0.85 9.36 5.43
CA MET A 66 -1.74 8.23 5.71
C MET A 66 -2.26 8.22 7.14
N ALA A 67 -1.47 8.68 8.11
CA ALA A 67 -1.87 8.70 9.52
C ALA A 67 -3.08 9.60 9.79
N VAL A 68 -3.29 10.65 8.97
CA VAL A 68 -4.50 11.49 9.01
C VAL A 68 -5.76 10.67 8.71
N HIS A 69 -5.66 9.68 7.82
CA HIS A 69 -6.78 8.84 7.39
C HIS A 69 -6.91 7.55 8.21
N ALA A 70 -5.84 7.09 8.85
CA ALA A 70 -5.82 5.89 9.69
C ALA A 70 -5.29 6.20 11.10
N PRO A 71 -5.99 7.05 11.89
CA PRO A 71 -5.51 7.50 13.19
C PRO A 71 -5.35 6.36 14.20
N SER A 72 -6.14 5.30 14.09
CA SER A 72 -6.05 4.12 14.97
C SER A 72 -4.76 3.30 14.75
N LEU A 73 -4.14 3.38 13.58
CA LEU A 73 -2.85 2.74 13.29
C LEU A 73 -1.68 3.63 13.69
N GLY A 74 -1.81 4.93 13.47
CA GLY A 74 -0.76 5.90 13.73
C GLY A 74 0.47 5.74 12.82
N PRO A 75 1.41 6.70 12.85
CA PRO A 75 2.53 6.74 11.91
C PRO A 75 3.48 5.56 12.05
N GLU A 76 3.74 5.08 13.26
CA GLU A 76 4.72 4.00 13.49
C GLU A 76 4.29 2.65 12.89
N ARG A 77 3.00 2.29 13.04
CA ARG A 77 2.48 1.04 12.46
C ARG A 77 2.37 1.17 10.95
N LEU A 78 1.91 2.34 10.48
CA LEU A 78 1.84 2.64 9.04
C LEU A 78 3.21 2.63 8.38
N ALA A 79 4.27 3.08 9.06
CA ALA A 79 5.64 3.02 8.53
C ALA A 79 6.06 1.59 8.20
N ARG A 80 5.75 0.62 9.07
CA ARG A 80 6.06 -0.80 8.82
C ARG A 80 5.29 -1.37 7.64
N VAL A 81 4.00 -1.07 7.55
CA VAL A 81 3.15 -1.49 6.42
C VAL A 81 3.67 -0.89 5.12
N MET A 82 3.92 0.42 5.10
CA MET A 82 4.35 1.11 3.90
C MET A 82 5.77 0.74 3.47
N ASN A 83 6.66 0.39 4.41
CA ASN A 83 7.95 -0.18 4.06
C ASN A 83 7.79 -1.45 3.22
N ALA A 84 6.99 -2.42 3.70
CA ALA A 84 6.74 -3.66 2.97
C ALA A 84 6.08 -3.42 1.60
N VAL A 85 5.12 -2.49 1.53
CA VAL A 85 4.44 -2.12 0.27
C VAL A 85 5.38 -1.41 -0.71
N ILE A 86 6.36 -0.64 -0.24
CA ILE A 86 7.40 -0.02 -1.08
C ILE A 86 8.35 -1.09 -1.60
N GLU A 87 8.87 -1.95 -0.73
CA GLU A 87 9.81 -3.01 -1.07
C GLU A 87 9.21 -3.97 -2.09
N ALA A 88 8.00 -4.47 -1.86
CA ALA A 88 7.29 -5.32 -2.82
C ALA A 88 7.12 -4.65 -4.19
N GLY A 89 6.87 -3.34 -4.23
CA GLY A 89 6.77 -2.57 -5.47
C GLY A 89 8.11 -2.42 -6.20
N LEU A 90 9.22 -2.29 -5.47
CA LEU A 90 10.57 -2.27 -6.03
C LEU A 90 10.93 -3.65 -6.61
N ASP A 91 10.70 -4.72 -5.85
CA ASP A 91 10.94 -6.09 -6.28
C ASP A 91 10.16 -6.41 -7.55
N ALA A 92 8.87 -6.10 -7.58
CA ALA A 92 8.02 -6.31 -8.76
C ALA A 92 8.42 -5.45 -9.97
N ALA A 93 9.06 -4.30 -9.75
CA ALA A 93 9.60 -3.48 -10.84
C ALA A 93 10.89 -4.07 -11.41
N GLU A 94 11.75 -4.66 -10.57
CA GLU A 94 12.98 -5.35 -10.99
C GLU A 94 12.66 -6.60 -11.82
N HIS A 95 11.71 -7.43 -11.39
CA HIS A 95 11.27 -8.62 -12.15
C HIS A 95 10.63 -8.29 -13.51
N ARG A 96 10.10 -7.07 -13.69
CA ARG A 96 9.46 -6.63 -14.95
C ARG A 96 10.42 -6.03 -15.97
N ARG A 97 11.68 -5.76 -15.61
CA ARG A 97 12.67 -5.30 -16.60
C ARG A 97 13.05 -6.49 -17.49
N PRO A 98 12.83 -6.43 -18.82
CA PRO A 98 13.36 -7.46 -19.71
C PRO A 98 14.90 -7.43 -19.61
N SER A 99 15.50 -8.63 -19.53
CA SER A 99 16.96 -8.82 -19.60
C SER A 99 17.52 -8.35 -20.93
#